data_AF-V9FCC3-F1
#
_entry.id   AF-V9FCC3-F1
#
_cell.length_a   1.000
_cell.length_b   1.000
_cell.length_c   1.000
_cell.angle_alpha   90.00
_cell.angle_beta   90.00
_cell.angle_gamma   90.00
#
_symmetry.space_group_name_H-M   'P 1'
#
loop_
_entity.id
_entity.type
_entity.pdbx_description
1 polymer ?
#
loop_
_entity_poly.entity_id
_entity_poly.type
_entity_poly.pdbx_seq_one_letter_code
_entity_poly.pdbx_strand_id
1 'polypeptide(L)'
;MARTVPVAPKPRLFDEYEMPTSAAHKARICSLQMLVKEQPVERYTSVLQKRRFRAAFDDVAWEQNLRKVYEDADYHQLKHFDIDPMPLNEPSFELLLSTVDDIIETSSMENVATASDEDKTTLIDAVMRAVCRECTSQTKIERHVLFKGKALESFGRVDLLRDGNLENAIVVECDEQNFDKGIARMVITAETALLERLEKDPQMDEHIYGIVSDLLTWQVMEVGAEGARFCKLKVDESEKEDGLRCVVGALAALLQGKEARDA
;
A
#
# COMPACT_ATOMS: atom_id res chain seq x y z
N MET A 1 17.01 -38.63 13.96
CA MET A 1 16.34 -37.89 12.86
C MET A 1 16.64 -36.41 13.06
N ALA A 2 17.41 -35.81 12.15
CA ALA A 2 17.78 -34.40 12.26
C ALA A 2 16.56 -33.53 11.96
N ARG A 3 16.17 -32.66 12.91
CA ARG A 3 15.16 -31.62 12.69
C ARG A 3 15.72 -30.63 11.68
N THR A 4 15.24 -30.69 10.44
CA THR A 4 15.42 -29.62 9.47
C THR A 4 14.61 -28.42 9.93
N VAL A 5 15.28 -27.44 10.53
CA VAL A 5 14.71 -26.12 10.77
C VAL A 5 14.44 -25.52 9.40
N PRO A 6 13.21 -25.06 9.08
CA PRO A 6 12.97 -24.32 7.87
C PRO A 6 13.80 -23.03 7.95
N VAL A 7 14.85 -22.96 7.15
CA VAL A 7 15.62 -21.74 6.95
C VAL A 7 14.65 -20.76 6.29
N ALA A 8 14.27 -19.71 7.02
CA ALA A 8 13.49 -18.62 6.46
C ALA A 8 14.18 -18.13 5.17
N PRO A 9 13.42 -17.85 4.09
CA PRO A 9 14.01 -17.32 2.87
C PRO A 9 14.88 -16.10 3.23
N LYS A 10 16.07 -16.01 2.64
CA LYS A 10 16.94 -14.85 2.84
C LYS A 10 16.12 -13.61 2.50
N PRO A 11 15.98 -12.65 3.43
CA PRO A 11 15.24 -11.43 3.15
C PRO A 11 15.90 -10.73 1.96
N ARG A 12 15.12 -10.45 0.91
CA ARG A 12 15.58 -9.59 -0.18
C ARG A 12 15.62 -8.17 0.39
N LEU A 13 16.81 -7.62 0.48
CA LEU A 13 17.00 -6.20 0.72
C LEU A 13 16.68 -5.49 -0.60
N PHE A 14 15.83 -4.48 -0.52
CA PHE A 14 15.82 -3.34 -1.44
C PHE A 14 17.26 -2.78 -1.40
N ASP A 15 18.06 -2.91 -2.48
CA ASP A 15 19.46 -2.47 -2.51
C ASP A 15 19.59 -0.93 -2.41
N GLU A 16 20.81 -0.39 -2.44
CA GLU A 16 21.05 1.05 -2.34
C GLU A 16 20.97 1.74 -3.71
N TYR A 17 19.99 2.62 -3.93
CA TYR A 17 19.73 3.17 -5.28
C TYR A 17 19.98 4.67 -5.44
N GLU A 18 20.33 5.06 -6.67
CA GLU A 18 20.57 6.44 -7.11
C GLU A 18 19.26 7.14 -7.54
N MET A 19 19.31 8.46 -7.77
CA MET A 19 18.12 9.25 -8.15
C MET A 19 17.58 8.81 -9.52
N PRO A 20 16.24 8.78 -9.74
CA PRO A 20 15.61 8.31 -10.99
C PRO A 20 16.06 9.13 -12.19
N THR A 21 15.89 8.68 -13.43
CA THR A 21 16.26 9.44 -14.64
C THR A 21 15.18 10.43 -15.09
N SER A 22 13.90 10.07 -14.95
CA SER A 22 12.75 10.93 -15.31
C SER A 22 12.71 12.22 -14.48
N ALA A 23 12.53 13.37 -15.13
CA ALA A 23 12.43 14.66 -14.46
C ALA A 23 11.21 14.75 -13.53
N ALA A 24 10.07 14.18 -13.96
CA ALA A 24 8.85 14.12 -13.17
C ALA A 24 9.05 13.25 -11.93
N HIS A 25 9.63 12.05 -12.09
CA HIS A 25 9.91 11.16 -10.97
C HIS A 25 10.92 11.77 -9.99
N LYS A 26 12.01 12.39 -10.48
CA LYS A 26 12.97 13.13 -9.65
C LYS A 26 12.27 14.21 -8.82
N ALA A 27 11.39 14.99 -9.43
CA ALA A 27 10.67 16.05 -8.73
C ALA A 27 9.77 15.49 -7.62
N ARG A 28 9.03 14.40 -7.87
CA ARG A 28 8.21 13.73 -6.84
C ARG A 28 9.06 13.20 -5.68
N ILE A 29 10.16 12.51 -5.98
CA ILE A 29 11.06 11.99 -4.95
C ILE A 29 11.66 13.13 -4.11
N CYS A 30 12.07 14.24 -4.74
CA CYS A 30 12.53 15.43 -4.02
C CYS A 30 11.43 16.01 -3.10
N SER A 31 10.20 16.12 -3.58
CA SER A 31 9.07 16.60 -2.76
C SER A 31 8.78 15.68 -1.58
N LEU A 32 8.79 14.35 -1.79
CA LEU A 32 8.65 13.37 -0.71
C LEU A 32 9.80 13.44 0.28
N GLN A 33 11.05 13.59 -0.19
CA GLN A 33 12.21 13.81 0.68
C GLN A 33 12.04 15.05 1.54
N MET A 34 11.55 16.15 0.97
CA MET A 34 11.25 17.37 1.72
C MET A 34 10.19 17.10 2.80
N LEU A 35 9.11 16.39 2.48
CA LEU A 35 8.10 16.05 3.49
C LEU A 35 8.65 15.17 4.62
N VAL A 36 9.52 14.21 4.31
CA VAL A 36 10.16 13.33 5.30
C VAL A 36 11.23 14.06 6.12
N LYS A 37 11.92 15.06 5.54
CA LYS A 37 13.11 15.68 6.15
C LYS A 37 12.90 17.09 6.68
N GLU A 38 11.98 17.87 6.14
CA GLU A 38 11.84 19.31 6.37
C GLU A 38 10.38 19.78 6.19
N GLN A 39 9.66 20.05 7.29
CA GLN A 39 8.47 20.91 7.21
C GLN A 39 8.82 22.33 7.65
N PRO A 40 8.43 23.38 6.88
CA PRO A 40 8.42 24.73 7.39
C PRO A 40 7.27 24.86 8.39
N VAL A 41 7.59 25.00 9.68
CA VAL A 41 6.62 25.46 10.68
C VAL A 41 6.23 26.89 10.30
N GLU A 42 5.00 27.08 9.81
CA GLU A 42 4.47 28.43 9.66
C GLU A 42 4.26 29.06 11.04
N ARG A 43 5.20 29.94 11.38
CA ARG A 43 5.06 31.09 12.30
C ARG A 43 4.50 30.81 13.70
N TYR A 44 5.42 30.59 14.65
CA TYR A 44 5.46 31.44 15.83
C TYR A 44 6.80 32.17 15.88
N THR A 45 6.74 33.49 15.71
CA THR A 45 7.87 34.40 15.79
C THR A 45 8.39 34.45 17.21
N SER A 46 9.51 33.77 17.47
CA SER A 46 10.69 34.36 18.12
C SER A 46 11.69 33.26 18.43
N VAL A 47 12.96 33.67 18.50
CA VAL A 47 14.14 32.89 18.92
C VAL A 47 14.81 32.08 17.81
N LEU A 48 15.77 32.75 17.17
CA LEU A 48 17.15 32.27 16.93
C LEU A 48 17.42 30.81 17.31
N GLN A 49 17.02 29.84 16.49
CA GLN A 49 17.66 28.51 16.47
C GLN A 49 17.78 28.00 15.03
N LYS A 50 18.99 28.14 14.49
CA LYS A 50 19.51 27.33 13.38
C LYS A 50 19.62 25.86 13.81
N ARG A 51 18.50 25.19 14.04
CA ARG A 51 18.43 23.72 14.00
C ARG A 51 17.60 23.40 12.77
N ARG A 52 18.17 22.65 11.82
CA ARG A 52 17.40 22.03 10.75
C ARG A 52 16.28 21.22 11.41
N PHE A 53 15.04 21.67 11.28
CA PHE A 53 13.90 21.03 11.88
C PHE A 53 13.51 19.85 10.97
N ARG A 54 13.91 18.64 11.37
CA ARG A 54 13.27 17.42 10.88
C ARG A 54 11.92 17.33 11.57
N ALA A 55 10.83 17.38 10.81
CA ALA A 55 9.56 16.87 11.31
C ALA A 55 9.75 15.37 11.56
N ALA A 56 9.27 14.84 12.70
CA ALA A 56 9.16 13.39 12.80
C ALA A 56 8.13 12.92 11.76
N PHE A 57 8.27 11.69 11.26
CA PHE A 57 7.29 11.07 10.35
C PHE A 57 5.84 11.20 10.87
N ASP A 58 5.69 11.22 12.19
CA ASP A 58 4.42 11.38 12.93
C ASP A 58 3.84 12.80 12.94
N ASP A 59 4.63 13.82 12.63
CA ASP A 59 4.21 15.24 12.68
C ASP A 59 3.65 15.75 11.32
N VAL A 60 3.67 14.90 10.30
CA VAL A 60 3.28 15.26 8.92
C VAL A 60 1.82 14.93 8.67
N ALA A 61 1.02 15.94 8.29
CA ALA A 61 -0.34 15.73 7.77
C ALA A 61 -0.28 15.10 6.37
N TRP A 62 -0.12 13.78 6.29
CA TRP A 62 0.22 13.07 5.07
C TRP A 62 -0.81 13.23 3.97
N GLU A 63 -2.11 13.05 4.25
CA GLU A 63 -3.14 13.17 3.22
C GLU A 63 -3.10 14.53 2.49
N GLN A 64 -2.96 15.62 3.24
CA GLN A 64 -2.88 16.99 2.69
C GLN A 64 -1.58 17.25 1.92
N ASN A 65 -0.47 16.68 2.38
CA ASN A 65 0.83 16.90 1.75
C ASN A 65 1.02 16.00 0.52
N LEU A 66 0.41 14.81 0.49
CA LEU A 66 0.38 13.95 -0.68
C LEU A 66 -0.35 14.60 -1.85
N ARG A 67 -1.42 15.38 -1.58
CA ARG A 67 -2.06 16.22 -2.61
C ARG A 67 -1.03 17.12 -3.30
N LYS A 68 -0.15 17.79 -2.56
CA LYS A 68 0.89 18.66 -3.13
C LYS A 68 1.95 17.90 -3.94
N VAL A 69 2.21 16.63 -3.62
CA VAL A 69 3.22 15.80 -4.32
C VAL A 69 2.67 15.26 -5.63
N TYR A 70 1.40 14.87 -5.64
CA TYR A 70 0.75 14.16 -6.75
C TYR A 70 -0.33 15.00 -7.44
N GLU A 71 -0.41 16.29 -7.13
CA GLU A 71 -1.41 17.19 -7.70
C GLU A 71 -1.26 17.24 -9.22
N ASP A 72 -2.38 17.04 -9.91
CA ASP A 72 -2.49 17.42 -11.31
C ASP A 72 -2.53 18.94 -11.41
N ALA A 73 -1.80 19.52 -12.36
CA ALA A 73 -1.64 20.98 -12.50
C ALA A 73 -2.98 21.73 -12.69
N ASP A 74 -4.05 21.01 -13.06
CA ASP A 74 -5.33 21.58 -13.45
C ASP A 74 -6.44 21.47 -12.37
N TYR A 75 -6.33 20.59 -11.37
CA TYR A 75 -7.48 20.24 -10.51
C TYR A 75 -7.26 20.30 -8.99
N HIS A 76 -6.03 20.54 -8.51
CA HIS A 76 -5.72 20.61 -7.06
C HIS A 76 -6.21 19.40 -6.23
N GLN A 77 -6.30 18.23 -6.86
CA GLN A 77 -6.77 16.98 -6.24
C GLN A 77 -5.84 15.83 -6.64
N LEU A 78 -5.83 14.77 -5.83
CA LEU A 78 -5.18 13.51 -6.19
C LEU A 78 -5.89 12.94 -7.42
N LYS A 79 -5.12 12.43 -8.39
CA LYS A 79 -5.71 11.69 -9.51
C LYS A 79 -6.40 10.45 -8.96
N HIS A 80 -7.70 10.37 -9.20
CA HIS A 80 -8.49 9.21 -8.84
C HIS A 80 -8.64 8.28 -10.04
N PHE A 81 -8.83 6.99 -9.74
CA PHE A 81 -9.22 6.00 -10.73
C PHE A 81 -10.22 5.06 -10.09
N ASP A 82 -11.15 4.59 -10.91
CA ASP A 82 -12.11 3.56 -10.54
C ASP A 82 -11.60 2.19 -11.01
N ILE A 83 -12.03 1.15 -10.32
CA ILE A 83 -11.68 -0.23 -10.64
C ILE A 83 -13.00 -0.99 -10.75
N ASP A 84 -13.34 -1.43 -11.95
CA ASP A 84 -14.47 -2.33 -12.15
C ASP A 84 -14.15 -3.69 -11.49
N PRO A 85 -14.93 -4.13 -10.49
CA PRO A 85 -14.70 -5.41 -9.85
C PRO A 85 -14.94 -6.56 -10.84
N MET A 86 -14.01 -7.50 -10.90
CA MET A 86 -14.23 -8.71 -11.70
C MET A 86 -15.16 -9.70 -10.98
N PRO A 87 -15.91 -10.55 -11.71
CA PRO A 87 -16.64 -11.67 -11.13
C PRO A 87 -15.70 -12.61 -10.36
N LEU A 88 -16.13 -13.07 -9.20
CA LEU A 88 -15.36 -13.94 -8.31
C LEU A 88 -15.72 -15.42 -8.47
N ASN A 89 -14.79 -16.29 -8.10
CA ASN A 89 -15.09 -17.70 -7.89
C ASN A 89 -15.91 -17.90 -6.61
N GLU A 90 -17.21 -18.20 -6.74
CA GLU A 90 -18.12 -18.29 -5.59
C GLU A 90 -17.63 -19.24 -4.46
N PRO A 91 -17.14 -20.47 -4.72
CA PRO A 91 -16.57 -21.31 -3.66
C PRO A 91 -15.39 -20.68 -2.90
N SER A 92 -14.55 -19.91 -3.60
CA SER A 92 -13.38 -19.23 -2.99
C SER A 92 -13.80 -18.02 -2.17
N PHE A 93 -14.87 -17.35 -2.58
CA PHE A 93 -15.46 -16.23 -1.86
C PHE A 93 -16.27 -16.69 -0.64
N GLU A 94 -17.06 -17.76 -0.74
CA GLU A 94 -17.75 -18.38 0.39
C GLU A 94 -16.77 -18.81 1.48
N LEU A 95 -15.60 -19.33 1.10
CA LEU A 95 -14.51 -19.64 2.05
C LEU A 95 -14.00 -18.38 2.77
N LEU A 96 -13.89 -17.24 2.08
CA LEU A 96 -13.52 -15.98 2.72
C LEU A 96 -14.58 -15.58 3.76
N LEU A 97 -15.87 -15.59 3.38
CA LEU A 97 -16.96 -15.22 4.29
C LEU A 97 -16.96 -16.08 5.54
N SER A 98 -16.88 -17.41 5.39
CA SER A 98 -16.78 -18.33 6.53
C SER A 98 -15.56 -18.03 7.40
N THR A 99 -14.40 -17.73 6.80
CA THR A 99 -13.18 -17.41 7.56
C THR A 99 -13.32 -16.11 8.34
N VAL A 100 -13.92 -15.08 7.73
CA VAL A 100 -14.17 -13.79 8.36
C VAL A 100 -15.16 -13.94 9.52
N ASP A 101 -16.24 -14.70 9.32
CA ASP A 101 -17.23 -14.98 10.36
C ASP A 101 -16.62 -15.75 11.53
N ASP A 102 -15.80 -16.76 11.26
CA ASP A 102 -15.08 -17.52 12.28
C ASP A 102 -14.14 -16.61 13.09
N ILE A 103 -13.42 -15.68 12.44
CA ILE A 103 -12.55 -14.71 13.13
C ILE A 103 -13.37 -13.78 14.01
N ILE A 104 -14.48 -13.23 13.50
CA ILE A 104 -15.35 -12.33 14.26
C ILE A 104 -15.92 -13.05 15.51
N GLU A 105 -16.38 -14.29 15.35
CA GLU A 105 -16.94 -15.08 16.45
C GLU A 105 -15.86 -15.44 17.49
N THR A 106 -14.71 -15.93 17.04
CA THR A 106 -13.64 -16.40 17.95
C THR A 106 -12.97 -15.26 18.70
N SER A 107 -12.84 -14.08 18.10
CA SER A 107 -12.35 -12.87 18.75
C SER A 107 -13.42 -12.13 19.59
N SER A 108 -14.67 -12.64 19.63
CA SER A 108 -15.79 -11.98 20.32
C SER A 108 -15.98 -10.52 19.90
N MET A 109 -15.82 -10.26 18.60
CA MET A 109 -15.87 -8.92 18.03
C MET A 109 -17.31 -8.40 18.02
N GLU A 110 -17.58 -7.29 18.71
CA GLU A 110 -18.91 -6.65 18.67
C GLU A 110 -19.14 -5.87 17.38
N ASN A 111 -18.09 -5.23 16.85
CA ASN A 111 -18.05 -4.61 15.54
C ASN A 111 -16.60 -4.46 15.06
N VAL A 112 -16.40 -4.46 13.75
CA VAL A 112 -15.09 -4.34 13.09
C VAL A 112 -14.45 -2.99 13.38
N ALA A 113 -15.25 -1.92 13.45
CA ALA A 113 -14.72 -0.57 13.68
C ALA A 113 -13.90 -0.48 14.98
N THR A 114 -14.36 -1.13 16.06
CA THR A 114 -13.70 -1.12 17.38
C THR A 114 -12.83 -2.35 17.66
N ALA A 115 -12.62 -3.21 16.66
CA ALA A 115 -11.78 -4.39 16.77
C ALA A 115 -10.32 -4.04 17.08
N SER A 116 -9.60 -4.98 17.69
CA SER A 116 -8.16 -4.82 17.96
C SER A 116 -7.34 -4.80 16.66
N ASP A 117 -6.15 -4.20 16.69
CA ASP A 117 -5.25 -4.19 15.53
C ASP A 117 -4.85 -5.58 15.08
N GLU A 118 -4.71 -6.52 16.03
CA GLU A 118 -4.35 -7.91 15.77
C GLU A 118 -5.48 -8.63 15.00
N ASP A 119 -6.72 -8.36 15.40
CA ASP A 119 -7.90 -8.88 14.71
C ASP A 119 -8.05 -8.30 13.31
N LYS A 120 -7.92 -6.97 13.16
CA LYS A 120 -7.97 -6.29 11.85
C LYS A 120 -6.88 -6.81 10.92
N THR A 121 -5.66 -7.01 11.44
CA THR A 121 -4.55 -7.60 10.68
C THR A 121 -4.90 -9.01 10.19
N THR A 122 -5.52 -9.83 11.05
CA THR A 122 -5.94 -11.19 10.70
C THR A 122 -7.04 -11.19 9.63
N LEU A 123 -7.99 -10.25 9.71
CA LEU A 123 -9.05 -10.09 8.72
C LEU A 123 -8.51 -9.60 7.36
N ILE A 124 -7.59 -8.63 7.37
CA ILE A 124 -6.91 -8.16 6.15
C ILE A 124 -6.10 -9.28 5.51
N ASP A 125 -5.38 -10.10 6.30
CA ASP A 125 -4.68 -11.29 5.81
C ASP A 125 -5.64 -12.27 5.11
N ALA A 126 -6.82 -12.51 5.68
CA ALA A 126 -7.84 -13.37 5.07
C ALA A 126 -8.32 -12.84 3.71
N VAL A 127 -8.62 -11.53 3.63
CA VAL A 127 -9.02 -10.87 2.37
C VAL A 127 -7.92 -10.95 1.33
N MET A 128 -6.67 -10.65 1.70
CA MET A 128 -5.55 -10.70 0.75
C MET A 128 -5.26 -12.13 0.25
N ARG A 129 -5.48 -13.15 1.09
CA ARG A 129 -5.43 -14.55 0.64
C ARG A 129 -6.54 -14.87 -0.34
N ALA A 130 -7.74 -14.35 -0.14
CA ALA A 130 -8.84 -14.50 -1.10
C ALA A 130 -8.49 -13.85 -2.44
N VAL A 131 -7.97 -12.62 -2.42
CA VAL A 131 -7.45 -11.94 -3.63
C VAL A 131 -6.43 -12.81 -4.37
N CYS A 132 -5.47 -13.43 -3.65
CA CYS A 132 -4.49 -14.32 -4.28
C CYS A 132 -5.12 -15.56 -4.92
N ARG A 133 -6.20 -16.11 -4.34
CA ARG A 133 -6.92 -17.26 -4.91
C ARG A 133 -7.64 -16.90 -6.21
N GLU A 134 -8.12 -15.67 -6.33
CA GLU A 134 -8.78 -15.15 -7.54
C GLU A 134 -7.78 -14.79 -8.64
N CYS A 135 -6.53 -14.53 -8.28
CA CYS A 135 -5.42 -14.26 -9.20
C CYS A 135 -4.87 -15.55 -9.83
N THR A 136 -3.75 -15.43 -10.54
CA THR A 136 -3.06 -16.58 -11.15
C THR A 136 -2.60 -17.58 -10.08
N SER A 137 -2.47 -18.86 -10.45
CA SER A 137 -1.96 -19.91 -9.54
C SER A 137 -0.52 -19.68 -9.06
N GLN A 138 0.17 -18.67 -9.60
CA GLN A 138 1.53 -18.29 -9.23
C GLN A 138 1.57 -17.11 -8.26
N THR A 139 0.43 -16.44 -8.03
CA THR A 139 0.33 -15.31 -7.11
C THR A 139 0.55 -15.77 -5.67
N LYS A 140 1.49 -15.14 -4.96
CA LYS A 140 1.85 -15.47 -3.58
C LYS A 140 2.07 -14.22 -2.75
N ILE A 141 1.74 -14.33 -1.47
CA ILE A 141 2.06 -13.31 -0.47
C ILE A 141 3.38 -13.69 0.20
N GLU A 142 4.39 -12.83 0.04
CA GLU A 142 5.63 -12.90 0.81
C GLU A 142 5.51 -11.95 2.01
N ARG A 143 5.56 -12.52 3.22
CA ARG A 143 5.29 -11.79 4.47
C ARG A 143 6.55 -11.17 5.06
N HIS A 144 6.37 -10.00 5.69
CA HIS A 144 7.38 -9.29 6.48
C HIS A 144 8.71 -9.07 5.74
N VAL A 145 8.62 -8.77 4.45
CA VAL A 145 9.76 -8.45 3.60
C VAL A 145 10.36 -7.14 4.08
N LEU A 146 11.67 -7.18 4.35
CA LEU A 146 12.42 -6.00 4.76
C LEU A 146 12.57 -5.06 3.57
N PHE A 147 12.13 -3.81 3.73
CA PHE A 147 12.40 -2.76 2.75
C PHE A 147 13.33 -1.71 3.36
N LYS A 148 14.16 -1.11 2.49
CA LYS A 148 15.08 -0.03 2.85
C LYS A 148 15.27 0.88 1.63
N GLY A 149 14.70 2.07 1.65
CA GLY A 149 14.84 3.06 0.59
C GLY A 149 15.87 4.12 0.94
N LYS A 150 17.02 4.15 0.25
CA LYS A 150 18.06 5.17 0.47
C LYS A 150 17.60 6.56 0.02
N ALA A 151 16.89 6.64 -1.11
CA ALA A 151 16.37 7.91 -1.63
C ALA A 151 15.43 8.59 -0.62
N LEU A 152 14.49 7.84 -0.02
CA LEU A 152 13.53 8.38 0.94
C LEU A 152 13.97 8.23 2.41
N GLU A 153 15.20 7.76 2.67
CA GLU A 153 15.74 7.42 4.01
C GLU A 153 14.77 6.57 4.86
N SER A 154 14.07 5.64 4.21
CA SER A 154 13.01 4.84 4.81
C SER A 154 13.45 3.39 5.00
N PHE A 155 12.92 2.73 6.02
CA PHE A 155 13.13 1.30 6.24
C PHE A 155 11.96 0.71 7.02
N GLY A 156 11.72 -0.59 6.86
CA GLY A 156 10.66 -1.27 7.59
C GLY A 156 10.38 -2.66 7.06
N ARG A 157 9.17 -3.13 7.33
CA ARG A 157 8.65 -4.39 6.82
C ARG A 157 7.31 -4.17 6.14
N VAL A 158 7.10 -4.86 5.04
CA VAL A 158 5.86 -4.88 4.26
C VAL A 158 5.59 -6.29 3.76
N ASP A 159 4.36 -6.53 3.34
CA ASP A 159 4.01 -7.75 2.64
C ASP A 159 4.00 -7.48 1.13
N LEU A 160 4.48 -8.44 0.35
CA LEU A 160 4.55 -8.32 -1.11
C LEU A 160 3.65 -9.36 -1.77
N LEU A 161 2.80 -8.91 -2.69
CA LEU A 161 2.13 -9.79 -3.64
C LEU A 161 3.02 -9.96 -4.87
N ARG A 162 3.39 -11.20 -5.15
CA ARG A 162 4.19 -11.56 -6.32
C ARG A 162 3.42 -12.49 -7.23
N ASP A 163 3.41 -12.18 -8.52
CA ASP A 163 3.04 -13.12 -9.57
C ASP A 163 4.32 -13.65 -10.24
N GLY A 164 4.71 -14.88 -9.92
CA GLY A 164 5.98 -15.45 -10.35
C GLY A 164 7.18 -14.66 -9.82
N ASN A 165 7.91 -14.00 -10.72
CA ASN A 165 9.07 -13.16 -10.39
C ASN A 165 8.75 -11.65 -10.33
N LEU A 166 7.53 -11.26 -10.70
CA LEU A 166 7.08 -9.86 -10.72
C LEU A 166 6.38 -9.52 -9.41
N GLU A 167 6.74 -8.39 -8.81
CA GLU A 167 6.10 -7.84 -7.59
C GLU A 167 4.94 -6.93 -7.99
N ASN A 168 3.72 -7.44 -8.02
CA ASN A 168 2.62 -6.65 -8.55
C ASN A 168 2.13 -5.63 -7.53
N ALA A 169 2.16 -5.95 -6.24
CA ALA A 169 1.71 -5.02 -5.21
C ALA A 169 2.46 -5.14 -3.88
N ILE A 170 2.48 -4.04 -3.16
CA ILE A 170 2.97 -3.91 -1.79
C ILE A 170 1.75 -3.70 -0.89
N VAL A 171 1.62 -4.55 0.12
CA VAL A 171 0.61 -4.42 1.16
C VAL A 171 1.28 -3.87 2.40
N VAL A 172 0.71 -2.79 2.91
CA VAL A 172 1.10 -2.18 4.18
C VAL A 172 0.00 -2.47 5.19
N GLU A 173 0.34 -3.29 6.18
CA GLU A 173 -0.50 -3.48 7.36
C GLU A 173 -0.54 -2.16 8.16
N CYS A 174 -1.75 -1.73 8.54
CA CYS A 174 -1.93 -0.49 9.29
C CYS A 174 -2.98 -0.66 10.40
N ASP A 175 -2.68 -0.05 11.53
CA ASP A 175 -3.61 0.23 12.64
C ASP A 175 -4.49 1.43 12.26
N GLU A 176 -5.79 1.36 12.59
CA GLU A 176 -6.79 2.40 12.32
C GLU A 176 -6.38 3.78 12.85
N GLN A 177 -5.82 3.85 14.07
CA GLN A 177 -5.36 5.11 14.67
C GLN A 177 -4.22 5.77 13.89
N ASN A 178 -3.59 4.99 13.01
CA ASN A 178 -2.45 5.38 12.22
C ASN A 178 -2.73 5.26 10.71
N PHE A 179 -3.99 5.20 10.26
CA PHE A 179 -4.33 4.99 8.84
C PHE A 179 -3.61 5.96 7.89
N ASP A 180 -3.57 7.26 8.22
CA ASP A 180 -2.81 8.27 7.47
C ASP A 180 -1.30 7.96 7.39
N LYS A 181 -0.74 7.40 8.46
CA LYS A 181 0.65 6.92 8.48
C LYS A 181 0.82 5.65 7.66
N GLY A 182 -0.19 4.78 7.62
CA GLY A 182 -0.27 3.64 6.72
C GLY A 182 -0.21 4.08 5.26
N ILE A 183 -1.00 5.08 4.88
CA ILE A 183 -0.97 5.69 3.54
C ILE A 183 0.44 6.23 3.24
N ALA A 184 1.05 6.96 4.19
CA ALA A 184 2.40 7.47 4.02
C ALA A 184 3.44 6.36 3.81
N ARG A 185 3.37 5.29 4.60
CA ARG A 185 4.24 4.12 4.45
C ARG A 185 4.02 3.43 3.12
N MET A 186 2.77 3.29 2.67
CA MET A 186 2.42 2.76 1.35
C MET A 186 3.07 3.58 0.24
N VAL A 187 2.90 4.91 0.25
CA VAL A 187 3.48 5.81 -0.77
C VAL A 187 4.99 5.69 -0.81
N ILE A 188 5.65 5.78 0.34
CA ILE A 188 7.12 5.72 0.42
C ILE A 188 7.64 4.38 -0.09
N THR A 189 6.97 3.28 0.28
CA THR A 189 7.41 1.94 -0.11
C THR A 189 7.16 1.69 -1.60
N ALA A 190 6.01 2.09 -2.13
CA ALA A 190 5.68 1.96 -3.55
C ALA A 190 6.62 2.78 -4.44
N GLU A 191 6.90 4.03 -4.08
CA GLU A 191 7.89 4.87 -4.79
C GLU A 191 9.31 4.29 -4.68
N THR A 192 9.68 3.73 -3.53
CA THR A 192 10.98 3.04 -3.38
C THR A 192 11.08 1.84 -4.31
N ALA A 193 10.05 0.99 -4.36
CA ALA A 193 10.02 -0.16 -5.25
C ALA A 193 10.07 0.26 -6.72
N LEU A 194 9.41 1.37 -7.09
CA LEU A 194 9.41 1.88 -8.46
C LEU A 194 10.80 2.32 -8.88
N LEU A 195 11.54 2.97 -7.98
CA LEU A 195 12.92 3.34 -8.23
C LEU A 195 13.79 2.13 -8.57
N GLU A 196 13.68 1.04 -7.81
CA GLU A 196 14.52 -0.15 -8.06
C GLU A 196 14.21 -0.80 -9.39
N ARG A 197 12.94 -0.81 -9.77
CA ARG A 197 12.53 -1.40 -11.04
C ARG A 197 12.98 -0.59 -12.23
N LEU A 198 12.79 0.73 -12.18
CA LEU A 198 13.25 1.63 -13.23
C LEU A 198 14.77 1.68 -13.33
N GLU A 199 15.51 1.40 -12.25
CA GLU A 199 16.96 1.25 -12.34
C GLU A 199 17.37 -0.03 -13.08
N LYS A 200 16.67 -1.14 -12.83
CA LYS A 200 16.92 -2.43 -13.50
C LYS A 200 16.43 -2.42 -14.95
N ASP A 201 15.30 -1.76 -15.21
CA ASP A 201 14.67 -1.61 -16.51
C ASP A 201 14.11 -0.19 -16.69
N PRO A 202 14.91 0.75 -17.23
CA PRO A 202 14.49 2.14 -17.44
C PRO A 202 13.35 2.32 -18.45
N GLN A 203 12.97 1.28 -19.20
CA GLN A 203 11.90 1.32 -20.20
C GLN A 203 10.60 0.66 -19.72
N MET A 204 10.56 0.19 -18.46
CA MET A 204 9.37 -0.38 -17.84
C MET A 204 8.19 0.62 -17.89
N ASP A 205 7.06 0.16 -18.41
CA ASP A 205 5.78 0.89 -18.41
C ASP A 205 4.76 0.34 -17.39
N GLU A 206 5.10 -0.77 -16.74
CA GLU A 206 4.30 -1.39 -15.69
C GLU A 206 4.21 -0.49 -14.44
N HIS A 207 3.07 -0.56 -13.76
CA HIS A 207 2.85 0.16 -12.51
C HIS A 207 3.21 -0.72 -11.31
N ILE A 208 3.49 -0.06 -10.19
CA ILE A 208 3.52 -0.69 -8.87
C ILE A 208 2.26 -0.30 -8.12
N TYR A 209 1.62 -1.27 -7.49
CA TYR A 209 0.46 -1.01 -6.66
C TYR A 209 0.83 -1.01 -5.16
N GLY A 210 0.33 -0.03 -4.42
CA GLY A 210 0.37 0.02 -2.96
C GLY A 210 -1.04 -0.18 -2.41
N ILE A 211 -1.18 -0.98 -1.35
CA ILE A 211 -2.46 -1.25 -0.69
C ILE A 211 -2.27 -1.01 0.80
N VAL A 212 -3.16 -0.23 1.41
CA VAL A 212 -3.29 -0.10 2.86
C VAL A 212 -4.75 -0.22 3.27
N SER A 213 -5.02 -0.88 4.39
CA SER A 213 -6.37 -1.11 4.87
C SER A 213 -6.46 -1.18 6.39
N ASP A 214 -7.63 -0.81 6.91
CA ASP A 214 -8.13 -1.09 8.26
C ASP A 214 -9.35 -2.05 8.23
N LEU A 215 -9.47 -2.83 7.14
CA LEU A 215 -10.59 -3.67 6.71
C LEU A 215 -11.82 -2.92 6.17
N LEU A 216 -12.27 -1.85 6.82
CA LEU A 216 -13.46 -1.10 6.40
C LEU A 216 -13.14 -0.13 5.25
N THR A 217 -11.92 0.37 5.22
CA THR A 217 -11.38 1.23 4.19
C THR A 217 -10.18 0.54 3.55
N TRP A 218 -10.14 0.54 2.23
CA TRP A 218 -9.01 0.08 1.45
C TRP A 218 -8.54 1.21 0.56
N GLN A 219 -7.35 1.72 0.82
CA GLN A 219 -6.71 2.73 -0.02
C GLN A 219 -5.71 2.02 -0.92
N VAL A 220 -5.90 2.19 -2.22
CA VAL A 220 -5.03 1.67 -3.27
C VAL A 220 -4.33 2.83 -3.94
N MET A 221 -3.04 2.66 -4.21
CA MET A 221 -2.21 3.54 -5.01
C MET A 221 -1.67 2.75 -6.20
N GLU A 222 -1.74 3.35 -7.38
CA GLU A 222 -1.03 2.90 -8.56
C GLU A 222 0.06 3.94 -8.85
N VAL A 223 1.31 3.52 -9.02
CA VAL A 223 2.41 4.44 -9.28
C VAL A 223 3.29 3.98 -10.43
N GLY A 224 3.64 4.92 -11.30
CA GLY A 224 4.54 4.73 -12.43
C GLY A 224 5.50 5.91 -12.57
N ALA A 225 6.36 5.87 -13.58
CA ALA A 225 7.37 6.90 -13.82
C ALA A 225 6.75 8.31 -13.94
N GLU A 226 5.57 8.40 -14.57
CA GLU A 226 4.91 9.68 -14.89
C GLU A 226 3.99 10.21 -13.79
N GLY A 227 3.55 9.38 -12.85
CA GLY A 227 2.67 9.84 -11.78
C GLY A 227 2.09 8.72 -10.94
N ALA A 228 1.10 9.09 -10.12
CA ALA A 228 0.32 8.14 -9.33
C ALA A 228 -1.17 8.43 -9.42
N ARG A 229 -1.97 7.39 -9.21
CA ARG A 229 -3.44 7.46 -9.08
C ARG A 229 -3.87 6.73 -7.82
N PHE A 230 -5.01 7.14 -7.26
CA PHE A 230 -5.50 6.66 -5.98
C PHE A 230 -6.96 6.19 -6.07
N CYS A 231 -7.25 5.01 -5.53
CA CYS A 231 -8.59 4.46 -5.44
C CYS A 231 -8.92 4.17 -3.97
N LYS A 232 -10.16 4.45 -3.55
CA LYS A 232 -10.63 4.19 -2.19
C LYS A 232 -11.86 3.27 -2.27
N LEU A 233 -11.72 2.06 -1.73
CA LEU A 233 -12.83 1.11 -1.59
C LEU A 233 -13.29 1.11 -0.14
N LYS A 234 -14.60 0.93 0.07
CA LYS A 234 -15.22 0.90 1.38
C LYS A 234 -16.05 -0.37 1.55
N VAL A 235 -15.99 -0.93 2.76
CA VAL A 235 -16.86 -2.01 3.21
C VAL A 235 -17.79 -1.40 4.26
N ASP A 236 -19.08 -1.39 3.97
CA ASP A 236 -20.08 -1.12 4.99
C ASP A 236 -20.24 -2.39 5.83
N GLU A 237 -20.14 -2.27 7.15
CA GLU A 237 -20.28 -3.42 8.04
C GLU A 237 -21.67 -4.05 7.97
N SER A 238 -22.70 -3.25 7.70
CA SER A 238 -24.08 -3.75 7.51
C SER A 238 -24.28 -4.46 6.17
N GLU A 239 -23.44 -4.17 5.17
CA GLU A 239 -23.40 -4.80 3.85
C GLU A 239 -22.04 -5.48 3.60
N LYS A 240 -21.50 -6.12 4.65
CA LYS A 240 -20.17 -6.76 4.69
C LYS A 240 -19.88 -7.60 3.45
N GLU A 241 -20.81 -8.45 3.06
CA GLU A 241 -20.62 -9.37 1.94
C GLU A 241 -20.40 -8.62 0.63
N ASP A 242 -21.28 -7.68 0.29
CA ASP A 242 -21.19 -6.89 -0.93
C ASP A 242 -19.92 -6.03 -0.94
N GLY A 243 -19.58 -5.43 0.21
CA GLY A 243 -18.35 -4.67 0.38
C GLY A 243 -17.09 -5.53 0.17
N LEU A 244 -17.01 -6.70 0.79
CA LEU A 244 -15.88 -7.62 0.61
C LEU A 244 -15.80 -8.15 -0.82
N ARG A 245 -16.94 -8.43 -1.46
CA ARG A 245 -17.02 -8.86 -2.85
C ARG A 245 -16.46 -7.79 -3.79
N CYS A 246 -16.82 -6.53 -3.56
CA CYS A 246 -16.29 -5.38 -4.29
C CYS A 246 -14.78 -5.25 -4.10
N VAL A 247 -14.29 -5.29 -2.85
CA VAL A 247 -12.85 -5.19 -2.54
C VAL A 247 -12.05 -6.31 -3.21
N VAL A 248 -12.47 -7.57 -3.04
CA VAL A 248 -11.74 -8.72 -3.61
C VAL A 248 -11.77 -8.65 -5.14
N GLY A 249 -12.92 -8.34 -5.74
CA GLY A 249 -13.06 -8.22 -7.19
C GLY A 249 -12.22 -7.10 -7.78
N ALA A 250 -12.20 -5.93 -7.15
CA ALA A 250 -11.39 -4.81 -7.60
C ALA A 250 -9.89 -5.11 -7.49
N LEU A 251 -9.43 -5.59 -6.34
CA LEU A 251 -8.01 -5.93 -6.15
C LEU A 251 -7.56 -7.05 -7.08
N ALA A 252 -8.37 -8.08 -7.28
CA ALA A 252 -8.06 -9.18 -8.21
C ALA A 252 -8.04 -8.72 -9.67
N ALA A 253 -8.95 -7.82 -10.08
CA ALA A 253 -8.96 -7.24 -11.42
C ALA A 253 -7.67 -6.46 -11.68
N LEU A 254 -7.30 -5.59 -10.75
CA LEU A 254 -6.10 -4.76 -10.80
C LEU A 254 -4.81 -5.59 -10.84
N LEU A 255 -4.70 -6.63 -10.02
CA LEU A 255 -3.52 -7.50 -10.02
C LEU A 255 -3.40 -8.39 -11.27
N GLN A 256 -4.49 -8.56 -12.02
CA GLN A 256 -4.53 -9.33 -13.26
C GLN A 256 -4.44 -8.47 -14.53
N GLY A 257 -4.36 -7.14 -14.41
CA GLY A 257 -4.40 -6.24 -15.57
C GLY A 257 -5.76 -6.25 -16.28
N LYS A 258 -6.83 -6.59 -15.56
CA LYS A 258 -8.21 -6.70 -16.07
C LYS A 258 -9.10 -5.55 -15.58
N GLU A 259 -8.52 -4.58 -14.87
CA GLU A 259 -9.23 -3.38 -14.48
C GLU A 259 -9.74 -2.64 -15.72
N ALA A 260 -11.03 -2.30 -15.74
CA ALA A 260 -11.53 -1.35 -16.73
C ALA A 260 -10.91 0.00 -16.41
N ARG A 261 -9.97 0.44 -17.25
CA ARG A 261 -9.41 1.78 -17.16
C ARG A 261 -10.35 2.70 -17.92
N ASP A 262 -10.89 3.73 -17.27
CA ASP A 262 -11.47 4.85 -18.00
C ASP A 262 -10.44 5.38 -19.01
N ALA A 263 -10.88 5.53 -20.25
CA ALA A 263 -10.09 5.95 -21.41
C ALA A 263 -9.83 7.47 -21.43
#